data_AF-A0A0D6PZ02-F1
#
_entry.id   AF-A0A0D6PZ02-F1
#
_cell.length_a   1.000
_cell.length_b   1.000
_cell.length_c   1.000
_cell.angle_alpha   90.00
_cell.angle_beta   90.00
_cell.angle_gamma   90.00
#
_symmetry.space_group_name_H-M   'P 1'
#
loop_
_entity.id
_entity.type
_entity.pdbx_description
1 polymer ?
#
loop_
_entity_poly.entity_id
_entity_poly.type
_entity_poly.pdbx_seq_one_letter_code
_entity_poly.pdbx_strand_id
1 'polypeptide(L)'
;MTAENLDFLTLPQAITELNTRLLSQDSEARTHSYQTAWAFAASGRIPACRDGRIYKVRRSDLPLIASKLSQVRKYASLSAA
;
A
#
# COMPACT_ATOMS: atom_id res chain seq x y z
N MET A 1 -22.65 -14.06 -16.34
CA MET A 1 -22.35 -13.54 -14.99
C MET A 1 -20.90 -13.08 -15.01
N THR A 2 -20.69 -11.77 -15.16
CA THR A 2 -19.36 -11.17 -15.34
C THR A 2 -18.55 -11.28 -14.05
N ALA A 3 -17.24 -11.52 -14.19
CA ALA A 3 -16.27 -11.76 -13.13
C ALA A 3 -15.97 -10.50 -12.28
N GLU A 4 -17.02 -9.83 -11.81
CA GLU A 4 -16.98 -8.62 -10.98
C GLU A 4 -16.91 -8.96 -9.49
N ASN A 5 -16.32 -10.11 -9.14
CA ASN A 5 -15.78 -10.30 -7.79
C ASN A 5 -14.52 -9.45 -7.69
N LEU A 6 -14.79 -8.16 -7.47
CA LEU A 6 -13.83 -7.11 -7.20
C LEU A 6 -12.78 -7.63 -6.23
N ASP A 7 -11.55 -7.82 -6.71
CA ASP A 7 -10.36 -8.25 -5.95
C ASP A 7 -10.00 -7.18 -4.90
N PHE A 8 -10.83 -7.07 -3.87
CA PHE A 8 -10.57 -6.21 -2.72
C PHE A 8 -9.72 -6.98 -1.72
N LEU A 9 -8.56 -6.41 -1.43
CA LEU A 9 -7.68 -6.88 -0.37
C LEU A 9 -7.87 -5.99 0.85
N THR A 10 -7.78 -6.58 2.04
CA THR A 10 -7.59 -5.75 3.25
C THR A 10 -6.25 -5.03 3.16
N LEU A 11 -6.15 -3.86 3.80
CA LEU A 11 -4.91 -3.08 3.82
C LEU A 11 -3.69 -3.89 4.31
N PRO A 12 -3.79 -4.74 5.37
CA PRO A 12 -2.69 -5.63 5.73
C PRO A 12 -2.29 -6.58 4.60
N GLN A 13 -3.25 -7.23 3.93
CA GLN A 13 -2.98 -8.15 2.83
C GLN A 13 -2.29 -7.45 1.66
N ALA A 14 -2.77 -6.26 1.29
CA ALA A 14 -2.17 -5.45 0.24
C ALA A 14 -0.70 -5.09 0.55
N ILE A 15 -0.39 -4.72 1.79
CA ILE A 15 0.98 -4.40 2.20
C ILE A 15 1.86 -5.64 2.23
N THR A 16 1.36 -6.77 2.71
CA THR A 16 2.09 -8.05 2.64
C THR A 16 2.42 -8.39 1.20
N GLU A 17 1.45 -8.31 0.27
CA GLU A 17 1.67 -8.62 -1.14
C GLU A 17 2.71 -7.69 -1.78
N LEU A 18 2.65 -6.38 -1.50
CA LEU A 18 3.66 -5.43 -1.97
C LEU A 18 5.05 -5.75 -1.43
N ASN A 19 5.17 -6.07 -0.14
CA ASN A 19 6.44 -6.38 0.50
C ASN A 19 7.01 -7.72 0.01
N THR A 20 6.19 -8.74 -0.20
CA THR A 20 6.62 -10.01 -0.78
C THR A 20 7.16 -9.82 -2.20
N ARG A 21 6.50 -8.99 -3.02
CA ARG A 21 6.98 -8.67 -4.37
C ARG A 21 8.33 -7.93 -4.33
N LEU A 22 8.46 -6.94 -3.45
CA LEU A 22 9.73 -6.22 -3.26
C LEU A 22 10.86 -7.17 -2.85
N LEU A 23 10.63 -8.00 -1.83
CA LEU A 23 11.62 -8.94 -1.32
C LEU A 23 11.97 -10.05 -2.31
N SER A 24 11.05 -10.40 -3.21
CA SER A 24 11.32 -11.36 -4.30
C SER A 24 12.23 -10.79 -5.38
N GLN A 25 12.27 -9.46 -5.53
CA GLN A 25 13.13 -8.77 -6.49
C GLN A 25 14.47 -8.38 -5.87
N ASP A 26 14.47 -7.99 -4.60
CA ASP A 26 15.63 -7.57 -3.85
C ASP A 26 15.43 -7.94 -2.37
N SER A 27 16.23 -8.87 -1.86
CA SER A 27 16.13 -9.38 -0.48
C SER A 27 16.48 -8.32 0.58
N GLU A 28 17.19 -7.26 0.19
CA GLU A 28 17.55 -6.14 1.06
C GLU A 28 16.57 -4.95 0.88
N ALA A 29 15.55 -5.12 0.04
CA ALA A 29 14.58 -4.07 -0.22
C ALA A 29 13.88 -3.62 1.07
N ARG A 30 13.95 -2.33 1.34
CA ARG A 30 13.21 -1.73 2.45
C ARG A 30 11.71 -1.91 2.21
N THR A 31 11.02 -2.53 3.16
CA THR A 31 9.59 -2.83 3.09
C THR A 31 8.70 -1.63 3.45
N HIS A 32 7.45 -1.66 3.00
CA HIS A 32 6.43 -0.70 3.38
C HIS A 32 5.89 -1.01 4.79
N SER A 33 5.84 0.02 5.64
CA SER A 33 5.24 -0.10 6.97
C SER A 33 3.71 -0.07 6.88
N TYR A 34 3.07 -0.99 7.60
CA TYR A 34 1.61 -1.01 7.74
C TYR A 34 1.08 0.28 8.38
N GLN A 35 1.78 0.85 9.37
CA GLN A 35 1.34 2.07 10.04
C GLN A 35 1.31 3.26 9.08
N THR A 36 2.32 3.39 8.21
CA THR A 36 2.35 4.42 7.16
C THR A 36 1.22 4.22 6.18
N ALA A 37 0.96 2.98 5.75
CA ALA A 37 -0.14 2.66 4.85
C ALA A 37 -1.50 3.01 5.46
N TRP A 38 -1.69 2.72 6.75
CA TRP A 38 -2.91 3.08 7.47
C TRP A 38 -3.11 4.60 7.53
N ALA A 39 -2.06 5.36 7.87
CA ALA A 39 -2.14 6.82 7.90
C ALA A 39 -2.45 7.41 6.52
N PHE A 40 -1.94 6.79 5.45
CA PHE A 40 -2.20 7.20 4.07
C PHE A 40 -3.63 6.87 3.65
N ALA A 41 -4.16 5.72 4.04
CA ALA A 41 -5.56 5.36 3.81
C ALA A 41 -6.49 6.31 4.57
N ALA A 42 -6.19 6.56 5.85
CA ALA A 42 -6.99 7.43 6.72
C ALA A 42 -7.01 8.90 6.25
N SER A 43 -5.92 9.37 5.63
CA SER A 43 -5.82 10.73 5.06
C SER A 43 -6.28 10.81 3.60
N GLY A 44 -6.76 9.72 2.99
CA GLY A 44 -7.22 9.71 1.59
C GLY A 44 -6.10 9.83 0.55
N ARG A 45 -4.83 9.63 0.94
CA ARG A 45 -3.66 9.72 0.03
C ARG A 45 -3.50 8.50 -0.88
N ILE A 46 -4.13 7.39 -0.53
CA ILE A 46 -4.20 6.18 -1.34
C ILE A 46 -5.66 5.77 -1.56
N PRO A 47 -5.98 5.12 -2.69
CA PRO A 47 -7.34 4.62 -2.95
C PRO A 47 -7.65 3.47 -1.99
N ALA A 48 -8.44 3.77 -0.96
CA ALA A 48 -8.92 2.79 0.01
C ALA A 48 -10.39 3.04 0.30
N CYS A 49 -11.17 1.96 0.34
CA CYS A 49 -12.54 1.95 0.80
C CYS A 49 -12.56 1.54 2.27
N ARG A 50 -13.23 2.33 3.11
CA ARG A 50 -13.43 1.96 4.51
C ARG A 50 -14.64 1.04 4.64
N ASP A 51 -14.42 -0.13 5.22
CA ASP A 51 -15.45 -1.10 5.55
C ASP A 51 -15.42 -1.33 7.07
N GLY A 52 -16.28 -0.60 7.77
CA GLY A 52 -16.29 -0.52 9.23
C GLY A 52 -14.97 0.04 9.80
N ARG A 53 -14.19 -0.83 10.46
CA ARG A 53 -12.88 -0.49 11.05
C ARG A 53 -11.69 -0.84 10.16
N ILE A 54 -11.94 -1.48 9.02
CA ILE A 54 -10.90 -2.00 8.13
C ILE A 54 -10.86 -1.17 6.86
N TYR A 55 -9.66 -0.91 6.35
CA TYR A 55 -9.48 -0.37 5.00
C TYR A 55 -9.31 -1.52 4.02
N LYS A 56 -10.03 -1.46 2.91
CA LYS A 56 -9.92 -2.36 1.76
C LYS A 56 -9.42 -1.57 0.57
N VAL A 57 -8.59 -2.19 -0.26
CA VAL A 57 -8.03 -1.61 -1.47
C VAL A 57 -8.27 -2.55 -2.63
N ARG A 58 -8.43 -2.02 -3.84
CA ARG A 58 -8.48 -2.88 -5.03
C ARG A 58 -7.08 -3.38 -5.34
N ARG A 59 -6.94 -4.64 -5.71
CA ARG A 59 -5.66 -5.23 -6.11
C ARG A 59 -5.06 -4.54 -7.34
N SER A 60 -5.91 -3.99 -8.22
CA SER A 60 -5.50 -3.14 -9.35
C SER A 60 -4.75 -1.87 -8.93
N ASP A 61 -5.03 -1.36 -7.73
CA ASP A 61 -4.50 -0.10 -7.24
C ASP A 61 -3.16 -0.28 -6.51
N LEU A 62 -2.69 -1.52 -6.32
CA LEU A 62 -1.42 -1.82 -5.66
C LEU A 62 -0.22 -1.06 -6.24
N PRO A 63 -0.04 -0.92 -7.58
CA PRO A 63 1.07 -0.14 -8.13
C PRO A 63 1.01 1.34 -7.73
N LEU A 64 -0.20 1.92 -7.68
CA LEU A 64 -0.41 3.30 -7.26
C LEU A 64 -0.11 3.47 -5.77
N ILE A 65 -0.58 2.54 -4.94
CA ILE A 65 -0.32 2.51 -3.49
C ILE A 65 1.20 2.44 -3.23
N ALA A 66 1.91 1.53 -3.90
CA ALA A 66 3.36 1.38 -3.79
C ALA A 66 4.09 2.70 -4.13
N SER A 67 3.68 3.37 -5.21
CA SER A 67 4.23 4.68 -5.61
C SER A 67 4.03 5.74 -4.51
N LYS A 68 2.81 5.87 -3.98
CA LYS A 68 2.49 6.84 -2.90
C LYS A 68 3.25 6.56 -1.61
N LEU A 69 3.37 5.31 -1.21
CA LEU A 69 4.13 4.92 -0.01
C LEU A 69 5.64 5.14 -0.19
N SER A 70 6.14 5.05 -1.41
CA SER A 70 7.53 5.35 -1.73
C SER A 70 7.84 6.85 -1.73
N GLN A 71 6.84 7.72 -1.97
CA GLN A 71 7.03 9.18 -1.93
C GLN A 71 7.41 9.69 -0.53
N VAL A 72 6.90 9.08 0.55
CA VAL A 72 7.33 9.40 1.94
C VAL A 72 8.83 9.26 2.09
N ARG A 73 9.42 8.25 1.43
CA ARG A 73 10.86 7.99 1.52
C ARG A 73 11.68 9.12 0.92
N LYS A 74 11.23 9.69 -0.20
CA LYS A 74 11.93 10.80 -0.87
C LYS A 74 11.99 12.06 0.01
N TYR A 75 10.89 12.39 0.70
CA TYR A 75 10.87 13.56 1.59
C TYR A 75 11.60 13.31 2.91
N ALA A 76 11.58 12.09 3.44
CA ALA A 76 12.35 11.74 4.63
C ALA A 76 13.87 11.81 4.39
N SER A 77 14.35 11.45 3.19
CA SER A 77 15.76 11.60 2.83
C SER A 77 16.17 13.05 2.53
N LEU A 78 15.23 13.92 2.13
CA LEU A 78 15.49 15.33 1.84
C LEU A 78 15.52 16.21 3.09
N SER A 79 14.83 15.82 4.17
CA SER A 79 14.83 16.56 5.45
C SER A 79 16.07 16.28 6.33
N ALA A 80 16.96 15.40 5.89
CA ALA A 80 18.17 15.01 6.63
C ALA A 80 19.47 15.55 6.00
N ALA A 81 19.37 16.50 5.08
CA ALA A 81 20.50 17.16 4.42
C ALA A 81 20.69 18.60 4.93
#